data_AF-A0A4V5ZP96-F1
#
_entry.id   AF-A0A4V5ZP96-F1
#
_cell.length_a   1.000
_cell.length_b   1.000
_cell.length_c   1.000
_cell.angle_alpha   90.00
_cell.angle_beta   90.00
_cell.angle_gamma   90.00
#
_symmetry.space_group_name_H-M   'P 1'
#
loop_
_entity.id
_entity.type
_entity.pdbx_description
1 polymer ?
#
loop_
_entity_poly.entity_id
_entity_poly.type
_entity_poly.pdbx_seq_one_letter_code
_entity_poly.pdbx_strand_id
1 'polypeptide(L)' 'MALGIVRTLQLAATLVVAGPIGMVGVFNVLEGRPALGAFFILASLGLVLVSEYIYIRLTSRTLGGLRRVKNVRGGE' A
#
# COMPACT_ATOMS: atom_id res chain seq x y z
N MET A 1 -9.80 13.41 -8.72
CA MET A 1 -8.73 14.05 -7.91
C MET A 1 -8.67 13.50 -6.49
N ALA A 2 -9.78 13.43 -5.74
CA ALA A 2 -9.80 12.91 -4.36
C ALA A 2 -9.18 11.50 -4.18
N LEU A 3 -9.44 10.55 -5.09
CA LEU A 3 -8.87 9.20 -4.99
C LEU A 3 -7.33 9.19 -4.99
N GLY A 4 -6.71 10.04 -5.81
CA GLY A 4 -5.24 10.11 -5.92
C GLY A 4 -4.58 10.55 -4.62
N ILE A 5 -5.23 11.48 -3.89
CA ILE A 5 -4.75 11.99 -2.60
C ILE A 5 -4.84 10.89 -1.52
N VAL A 6 -5.93 10.12 -1.51
CA VAL A 6 -6.09 9.00 -0.56
C VAL A 6 -5.01 7.93 -0.81
N ARG A 7 -4.69 7.65 -2.08
CA ARG A 7 -3.61 6.71 -2.44
C ARG A 7 -2.27 7.18 -1.91
N THR A 8 -1.90 8.44 -2.17
CA THR A 8 -0.60 8.98 -1.72
C THR A 8 -0.51 9.06 -0.22
N LEU A 9 -1.58 9.43 0.48
CA LEU A 9 -1.60 9.47 1.94
C LEU A 9 -1.45 8.07 2.56
N GLN A 10 -2.13 7.06 2.00
CA GLN A 10 -2.02 5.68 2.46
C GLN A 10 -0.61 5.12 2.20
N LEU A 11 -0.03 5.38 1.03
CA LEU A 11 1.34 4.99 0.71
C LEU A 11 2.34 5.67 1.66
N ALA A 12 2.20 6.96 1.92
CA ALA A 12 3.04 7.70 2.85
C ALA A 12 2.94 7.13 4.27
N ALA A 13 1.72 6.87 4.77
CA ALA A 13 1.51 6.24 6.06
C ALA A 13 2.14 4.84 6.14
N THR A 14 2.03 4.06 5.05
CA THR A 14 2.65 2.73 4.98
C THR A 14 4.18 2.83 5.00
N LEU A 15 4.75 3.81 4.30
CA LEU A 15 6.19 4.07 4.28
C LEU A 15 6.74 4.49 5.64
N VAL A 16 5.97 5.24 6.44
CA VAL A 16 6.37 5.59 7.83
C VAL A 16 6.58 4.33 8.68
N VAL A 17 5.78 3.28 8.46
CA VAL A 17 5.92 2.00 9.17
C VAL A 17 6.97 1.10 8.52
N ALA A 18 6.96 1.00 7.18
CA ALA A 18 7.84 0.12 6.43
C ALA A 18 9.30 0.61 6.41
N GLY A 19 9.53 1.92 6.53
CA GLY A 19 10.85 2.56 6.51
C GLY A 19 11.77 2.06 7.62
N PRO A 20 11.38 2.14 8.90
CA PRO A 20 12.15 1.57 10.00
C PRO A 20 12.44 0.07 9.82
N ILE A 21 11.44 -0.70 9.37
CA ILE A 21 11.58 -2.15 9.14
C ILE A 21 12.62 -2.44 8.05
N GLY A 22 12.57 -1.70 6.94
CA GLY A 22 13.55 -1.81 5.87
C GLY A 22 14.95 -1.43 6.33
N MET A 23 15.06 -0.38 7.15
CA MET A 23 16.33 0.08 7.73
C MET A 23 16.96 -0.98 8.65
N VAL A 24 16.16 -1.62 9.51
CA VAL A 24 16.61 -2.76 10.34
C VAL A 24 17.12 -3.91 9.46
N GLY A 25 16.45 -4.18 8.34
CA GLY A 25 16.89 -5.18 7.39
C GLY A 25 18.24 -4.84 6.75
N VAL A 26 18.42 -3.60 6.29
CA VAL A 26 19.69 -3.12 5.75
C VAL A 26 20.82 -3.24 6.78
N PHE A 27 20.58 -2.81 8.02
CA PHE A 27 21.58 -2.95 9.10
C PHE A 27 21.97 -4.41 9.36
N ASN A 28 21.01 -5.33 9.38
CA ASN A 28 21.31 -6.76 9.57
C ASN A 28 22.13 -7.34 8.40
N VAL A 29 21.92 -6.88 7.15
CA VAL A 29 22.77 -7.27 6.02
C VAL A 29 24.19 -6.75 6.23
N LEU A 30 24.34 -5.49 6.64
CA LEU A 30 25.65 -4.86 6.87
C LEU A 30 26.40 -5.48 8.07
N GLU A 31 25.69 -5.97 9.08
CA GLU A 31 26.23 -6.68 10.23
C GLU A 31 26.61 -8.15 9.94
N GLY A 32 26.48 -8.60 8.68
CA GLY A 32 26.84 -9.98 8.30
C GLY A 32 25.78 -11.02 8.66
N ARG A 33 24.53 -10.61 8.91
CA ARG A 33 23.38 -11.47 9.20
C ARG A 33 22.39 -11.45 8.02
N PRO A 34 22.77 -11.97 6.83
CA PRO A 34 22.02 -11.75 5.60
C PRO A 34 20.63 -12.41 5.60
N ALA A 35 20.46 -13.55 6.28
CA ALA A 35 19.15 -14.22 6.36
C ALA A 35 18.11 -13.36 7.09
N LEU A 36 18.51 -12.75 8.22
CA LEU A 36 17.64 -11.84 8.98
C LEU A 36 17.43 -10.52 8.23
N GLY A 37 18.50 -9.99 7.63
CA GLY A 37 18.41 -8.79 6.80
C GLY A 37 17.45 -8.95 5.63
N ALA A 38 17.54 -10.07 4.90
CA ALA A 38 16.65 -10.41 3.80
C ALA A 38 15.20 -10.55 4.27
N PHE A 39 14.96 -11.18 5.42
CA PHE A 39 13.62 -11.30 5.99
C PHE A 39 12.98 -9.94 6.26
N PHE A 40 13.70 -9.02 6.90
CA PHE A 40 13.18 -7.68 7.21
C PHE A 40 12.97 -6.82 5.95
N ILE A 41 13.87 -6.92 4.97
CA ILE A 41 13.72 -6.22 3.68
C ILE A 41 12.47 -6.74 2.96
N LEU A 42 12.28 -8.07 2.88
CA LEU A 42 11.10 -8.67 2.27
C LEU A 42 9.82 -8.30 3.01
N ALA A 43 9.83 -8.26 4.34
CA ALA A 43 8.68 -7.84 5.14
C ALA A 43 8.31 -6.36 4.87
N SER A 44 9.30 -5.47 4.77
CA SER A 44 9.08 -4.06 4.43
C SER A 44 8.45 -3.90 3.04
N LEU A 45 8.99 -4.59 2.04
CA LEU A 45 8.42 -4.60 0.69
C LEU A 45 7.02 -5.20 0.66
N GLY A 46 6.80 -6.31 1.38
CA GLY A 46 5.51 -6.96 1.50
C GLY A 46 4.44 -6.03 2.07
N LEU A 47 4.77 -5.25 3.11
CA LEU A 47 3.86 -4.25 3.69
C LEU A 47 3.42 -3.21 2.67
N VAL A 48 4.35 -2.67 1.88
CA VAL A 48 4.06 -1.66 0.86
C VAL A 48 3.19 -2.26 -0.25
N LEU A 49 3.55 -3.44 -0.75
CA LEU A 49 2.82 -4.12 -1.82
C LEU A 49 1.40 -4.53 -1.40
N VAL A 50 1.24 -5.04 -0.18
CA VAL A 50 -0.08 -5.39 0.36
C VAL A 50 -0.95 -4.15 0.51
N SER A 51 -0.40 -3.04 1.02
CA SER A 51 -1.14 -1.78 1.13
C SER A 51 -1.63 -1.28 -0.23
N GLU A 52 -0.77 -1.32 -1.25
CA GLU A 52 -1.15 -0.93 -2.61
C GLU A 52 -2.19 -1.88 -3.23
N TYR A 53 -2.03 -3.20 -3.02
CA TYR A 53 -3.01 -4.19 -3.47
C TYR A 53 -4.40 -3.96 -2.85
N ILE A 54 -4.45 -3.70 -1.53
CA ILE A 54 -5.69 -3.40 -0.82
C ILE A 54 -6.34 -2.15 -1.41
N TYR A 55 -5.55 -1.09 -1.67
CA TYR A 55 -6.08 0.13 -2.27
C TYR A 55 -6.71 -0.13 -3.64
N ILE A 56 -6.03 -0.87 -4.53
CA ILE A 56 -6.53 -1.21 -5.87
C ILE A 56 -7.81 -2.05 -5.75
N ARG A 57 -7.81 -3.05 -4.87
CA ARG A 57 -8.95 -3.97 -4.68
C ARG A 57 -10.17 -3.26 -4.09
N LEU A 58 -10.00 -2.40 -3.08
CA LEU A 58 -11.10 -1.61 -2.50
C LEU A 58 -11.62 -0.60 -3.51
N THR A 59 -10.73 0.14 -4.17
CA THR A 59 -11.09 1.11 -5.21
C THR A 59 -11.97 0.48 -6.31
N SER A 60 -11.62 -0.74 -6.73
CA SER A 60 -12.38 -1.50 -7.73
C SER A 60 -13.81 -1.80 -7.27
N ARG A 61 -14.02 -2.14 -5.98
CA ARG A 61 -15.37 -2.39 -5.44
C ARG A 61 -16.18 -1.11 -5.28
N THR A 62 -15.56 -0.02 -4.82
CA THR A 62 -16.26 1.25 -4.56
C THR A 62 -16.71 1.92 -5.86
N LEU A 63 -15.91 1.82 -6.94
CA LEU A 63 -16.27 2.37 -8.25
C LEU A 63 -17.42 1.62 -8.94
N GLY A 64 -17.55 0.30 -8.71
CA GLY A 64 -18.69 -0.49 -9.19
C GLY A 64 -20.02 -0.03 -8.60
N GLY A 65 -20.03 0.36 -7.32
CA GLY A 65 -21.20 0.95 -6.67
C GLY A 65 -21.54 2.34 -7.22
N LEU A 66 -20.54 3.22 -7.39
CA LEU A 66 -20.73 4.59 -7.88
C LEU A 66 -21.27 4.63 -9.33
N ARG A 67 -20.84 3.73 -10.22
CA ARG A 67 -21.40 3.64 -11.58
C ARG A 67 -22.89 3.27 -11.58
N ARG A 68 -23.32 2.41 -10.65
CA ARG A 68 -24.73 2.04 -10.49
C ARG A 68 -25.59 3.23 -10.07
N VAL A 69 -25.11 4.02 -9.11
CA VAL A 69 -25.84 5.19 -8.61
C VAL A 69 -25.91 6.30 -9.66
N LYS A 70 -24.87 6.51 -10.47
CA LYS A 70 -24.90 7.48 -11.57
C LYS A 70 -25.93 7.11 -12.64
N ASN A 71 -26.11 5.83 -12.94
CA ASN A 71 -27.08 5.38 -13.95
C ASN A 71 -28.54 5.56 -13.53
N VAL A 72 -28.83 5.57 -12.22
CA VAL A 72 -30.19 5.81 -11.70
C VAL A 72 -30.56 7.30 -11.74
N ARG A 73 -29.57 8.21 -11.72
CA ARG A 73 -29.79 9.65 -11.63
C ARG A 73 -29.74 10.41 -12.97
N GLY A 74 -29.50 9.72 -14.08
CA GLY A 74 -29.47 10.29 -15.43
C GLY A 74 -30.60 9.80 -16.33
N GLY A 75 -31.65 9.21 -15.74
CA GLY A 75 -32.83 8.68 -16.43
C GLY A 75 -34.07 9.56 -16.29
N GLU A 76 -33.88 10.88 -16.26
CA GLU A 76 -34.94 11.90 -16.34
C GLU A 76 -34.56 12.95 -17.38
#